data_AF-A0A1F6R5U3-F1
#
_entry.id   AF-A0A1F6R5U3-F1
#
_cell.length_a   1.000
_cell.length_b   1.000
_cell.length_c   1.000
_cell.angle_alpha   90.00
_cell.angle_beta   90.00
_cell.angle_gamma   90.00
#
_symmetry.space_group_name_H-M   'P 1'
#
loop_
_entity.id
_entity.type
_entity.pdbx_description
1 polymer ?
#
loop_
_entity_poly.entity_id
_entity_poly.type
_entity_poly.pdbx_seq_one_letter_code
_entity_poly.pdbx_strand_id
1 'polypeptide(L)' 'MPESTDVDLDELEDRIREKINPARMERQPIAFGLEAILLVKQIPEKDGELDRITEEIMSIEGVREAEVIDITRSM' A
#
# COMPACT_ATOMS: atom_id res chain seq x y z
N MET A 1 5.01 3.03 -2.40
CA MET A 1 6.38 3.58 -2.29
C MET A 1 6.36 4.78 -1.36
N PRO A 2 7.17 4.81 -0.31
CA PRO A 2 7.36 6.00 0.52
C PRO A 2 8.01 7.14 -0.28
N GLU A 3 7.81 8.38 0.17
CA GLU A 3 8.41 9.56 -0.46
C GLU A 3 9.93 9.63 -0.35
N SER A 4 10.52 9.13 0.74
CA SER A 4 11.97 9.15 0.98
C SER A 4 12.35 8.10 2.03
N THR A 5 13.65 7.86 2.23
CA THR A 5 14.17 7.06 3.34
C THR A 5 13.92 7.69 4.72
N ASP A 6 13.62 9.00 4.75
CA ASP A 6 13.35 9.75 5.99
C ASP A 6 11.89 9.62 6.46
N VAL A 7 11.02 8.96 5.69
CA VAL A 7 9.63 8.72 6.07
C VAL A 7 9.60 7.66 7.16
N ASP A 8 8.89 7.94 8.25
CA ASP A 8 8.63 6.95 9.29
C ASP A 8 7.70 5.86 8.73
N LEU A 9 8.29 4.70 8.44
CA LEU A 9 7.57 3.56 7.89
C LEU A 9 6.61 2.93 8.92
N ASP A 10 6.89 3.04 10.21
CA ASP A 10 6.01 2.51 11.26
C ASP A 10 4.72 3.35 11.31
N GLU A 11 4.86 4.68 11.31
CA GLU A 11 3.70 5.59 11.27
C GLU A 11 2.91 5.45 9.96
N LEU A 12 3.62 5.34 8.82
CA LEU A 12 2.98 5.17 7.53
C LEU A 12 2.18 3.85 7.46
N GLU A 13 2.74 2.76 7.99
CA GLU A 13 2.05 1.48 8.10
C GLU A 13 0.78 1.56 8.94
N ASP A 14 0.82 2.26 10.07
CA ASP A 14 -0.35 2.41 10.94
C ASP A 14 -1.44 3.23 10.25
N ARG A 15 -1.09 4.31 9.56
CA ARG A 15 -2.04 5.10 8.73
C ARG A 15 -2.67 4.25 7.63
N ILE A 16 -1.87 3.41 6.95
CA ILE A 16 -2.35 2.48 5.92
C ILE A 16 -3.28 1.43 6.55
N ARG A 17 -2.95 0.89 7.73
CA ARG A 17 -3.80 -0.08 8.43
C ARG A 17 -5.15 0.50 8.81
N GLU A 18 -5.17 1.69 9.37
CA GLU A 18 -6.41 2.36 9.77
C GLU A 18 -7.33 2.65 8.57
N LYS A 19 -6.73 3.08 7.45
CA LYS A 19 -7.50 3.52 6.28
C LYS A 19 -7.93 2.37 5.37
N ILE A 20 -7.00 1.46 5.05
CA ILE A 20 -7.20 0.40 4.04
C ILE A 20 -7.60 -0.92 4.70
N ASN A 21 -7.23 -1.15 5.96
CA ASN A 21 -7.42 -2.43 6.66
C ASN A 21 -6.94 -3.63 5.83
N PRO A 22 -5.64 -3.70 5.48
CA PRO A 22 -5.08 -4.77 4.66
C PRO A 22 -5.07 -6.10 5.44
N ALA A 23 -5.19 -7.22 4.72
CA ALA A 23 -5.09 -8.55 5.29
C ALA A 23 -3.64 -8.95 5.62
N ARG A 24 -2.68 -8.42 4.86
CA ARG A 24 -1.24 -8.62 5.09
C ARG A 24 -0.50 -7.34 4.71
N MET A 25 0.58 -7.05 5.43
CA MET A 25 1.46 -5.94 5.11
C MET A 25 2.90 -6.32 5.49
N GLU A 26 3.85 -6.00 4.62
CA GLU A 26 5.26 -6.37 4.74
C GLU A 26 6.15 -5.28 4.15
N ARG A 27 7.36 -5.14 4.72
CA ARG A 27 8.41 -4.31 4.14
C ARG A 27 9.27 -5.14 3.22
N GLN A 28 9.51 -4.64 2.03
CA GLN A 28 10.45 -5.20 1.09
C GLN A 28 11.58 -4.19 0.84
N PRO A 29 12.83 -4.52 1.19
CA PRO A 29 13.95 -3.65 0.90
C PRO A 29 14.13 -3.53 -0.62
N ILE A 30 14.35 -2.29 -1.07
CA ILE A 30 14.69 -1.91 -2.43
C ILE A 30 16.14 -1.39 -2.45
N ALA A 31 16.66 -1.11 -3.64
CA ALA A 31 17.95 -0.47 -3.81
C ALA A 31 18.04 0.89 -3.09
N PHE A 32 19.27 1.28 -2.74
CA PHE A 32 19.59 2.59 -2.13
C PHE A 32 18.97 2.84 -0.75
N GLY A 33 18.70 1.79 0.02
CA GLY A 33 18.19 1.90 1.39
C GLY A 33 16.72 2.32 1.49
N LEU A 34 16.02 2.37 0.35
CA LEU A 34 14.57 2.52 0.32
C LEU A 34 13.91 1.19 0.66
N GLU A 35 12.78 1.24 1.35
CA GLU A 35 11.93 0.08 1.57
C GLU A 35 10.55 0.36 0.98
N ALA A 36 9.99 -0.62 0.27
CA ALA A 36 8.61 -0.57 -0.17
C ALA A 36 7.72 -1.29 0.84
N ILE A 37 6.53 -0.75 1.07
CA ILE A 37 5.48 -1.42 1.81
C ILE A 37 4.63 -2.19 0.80
N LEU A 38 4.65 -3.52 0.88
CA LEU A 38 3.74 -4.39 0.16
C LEU A 38 2.55 -4.68 1.06
N LEU A 39 1.35 -4.53 0.52
CA LEU A 39 0.12 -4.87 1.23
C LEU A 39 -0.76 -5.76 0.35
N VAL A 40 -1.53 -6.62 1.01
CA VAL A 40 -2.53 -7.48 0.39
C VAL A 40 -3.88 -7.15 0.99
N LYS A 41 -4.85 -6.80 0.14
CA LYS A 41 -6.22 -6.50 0.56
C LYS A 41 -7.18 -7.40 -0.22
N GLN A 42 -8.08 -8.06 0.49
CA GLN A 42 -9.24 -8.68 -0.13
C GLN A 42 -10.28 -7.61 -0.42
N ILE A 43 -10.69 -7.53 -1.69
CA ILE A 43 -11.71 -6.60 -2.17
C ILE A 43 -12.84 -7.37 -2.82
N PRO A 44 -14.08 -6.86 -2.77
CA PRO A 44 -15.18 -7.44 -3.52
C PRO A 44 -14.93 -7.28 -5.02
N GLU A 45 -15.37 -8.26 -5.82
CA GLU A 45 -15.35 -8.14 -7.28
C GLU A 45 -16.43 -7.12 -7.73
N LYS A 46 -16.05 -5.85 -7.75
CA LYS A 46 -16.85 -4.73 -8.26
C LYS A 46 -15.96 -3.81 -9.09
N ASP A 47 -16.55 -3.25 -10.14
CA ASP A 47 -15.86 -2.28 -10.99
C ASP A 47 -15.48 -1.03 -10.18
N GLY A 48 -14.23 -0.57 -10.33
CA GLY A 48 -13.71 0.65 -9.70
C GLY A 48 -13.21 0.51 -8.26
N GLU A 49 -13.33 -0.65 -7.61
CA GLU A 49 -12.81 -0.84 -6.24
C GLU A 49 -11.27 -0.79 -6.20
N LEU A 50 -10.59 -1.31 -7.23
CA LEU A 50 -9.13 -1.25 -7.33
C LEU A 50 -8.63 0.19 -7.43
N ASP A 51 -9.25 0.99 -8.30
CA ASP A 51 -8.91 2.40 -8.50
C ASP A 51 -9.15 3.18 -7.20
N ARG A 52 -10.31 2.95 -6.57
CA ARG A 52 -10.66 3.58 -5.29
C ARG A 52 -9.61 3.30 -4.21
N ILE A 53 -9.17 2.05 -4.03
CA ILE A 53 -8.16 1.72 -3.03
C ILE A 53 -6.81 2.37 -3.38
N THR A 54 -6.45 2.36 -4.66
CA THR A 54 -5.21 2.99 -5.12
C THR A 54 -5.22 4.50 -4.82
N GLU A 55 -6.32 5.19 -5.10
CA GLU A 55 -6.51 6.60 -4.76
C GLU A 55 -6.51 6.84 -3.23
N GLU A 56 -7.15 5.96 -2.46
CA GLU A 56 -7.16 6.04 -1.00
C GLU A 56 -5.74 5.92 -0.41
N ILE A 57 -4.89 5.05 -0.98
CA ILE A 57 -3.48 4.92 -0.62
C ILE A 57 -2.67 6.15 -1.05
N MET A 58 -2.86 6.63 -2.28
CA MET A 58 -2.17 7.82 -2.80
C MET A 58 -2.48 9.09 -2.00
N SER A 59 -3.66 9.17 -1.38
CA SER A 59 -4.04 10.29 -0.51
C SER A 59 -3.46 10.22 0.91
N ILE A 60 -2.68 9.19 1.24
CA ILE A 60 -1.93 9.10 2.50
C ILE A 60 -0.63 9.89 2.34
N GLU A 61 -0.42 10.88 3.20
CA GLU A 61 0.82 11.65 3.24
C GLU A 61 2.01 10.75 3.59
N GLY A 62 3.14 10.95 2.90
CA GLY A 62 4.30 10.05 2.95
C GLY A 62 4.26 8.96 1.88
N VAL A 63 3.15 8.77 1.16
CA VAL A 63 3.08 7.92 -0.04
C VAL A 63 3.40 8.73 -1.28
N ARG A 64 4.45 8.33 -2.01
CA ARG A 64 4.78 8.90 -3.32
C ARG A 64 3.94 8.30 -4.43
N GLU A 65 3.80 6.98 -4.37
CA GLU A 65 3.26 6.18 -5.47
C GLU A 65 2.67 4.87 -4.92
N ALA A 66 1.53 4.46 -5.46
CA ALA A 66 0.87 3.20 -5.19
C ALA A 66 0.65 2.48 -6.52
N GLU A 67 1.11 1.24 -6.61
CA GLU A 67 1.03 0.42 -7.82
C GLU A 67 0.45 -0.95 -7.45
N VAL A 68 -0.44 -1.46 -8.30
CA VAL A 68 -0.95 -2.82 -8.20
C VAL A 68 0.00 -3.76 -8.95
N ILE A 69 0.78 -4.52 -8.21
CA ILE A 69 1.78 -5.43 -8.77
C ILE A 69 1.25 -6.85 -9.03
N ASP A 70 0.16 -7.23 -8.36
CA ASP A 70 -0.46 -8.55 -8.51
C ASP A 70 -1.95 -8.53 -8.16
N ILE A 71 -2.73 -9.35 -8.86
CA ILE A 71 -4.16 -9.55 -8.62
C ILE A 71 -4.43 -11.06 -8.68
N THR A 72 -4.68 -11.63 -7.52
CA THR A 72 -5.11 -13.03 -7.42
C THR A 72 -6.61 -13.09 -7.14
N ARG A 73 -7.32 -13.90 -7.94
CA ARG A 73 -8.73 -14.24 -7.67
C ARG A 73 -8.79 -15.45 -6.74
N SER A 74 -9.45 -15.28 -5.60
CA SER A 74 -9.77 -16.42 -4.73
C SER A 74 -11.02 -17.12 -5.27
N MET A 75 -10.96 -18.45 -5.37
CA MET A 75 -12.05 -19.30 -5.87
C MET A 75 -13.12 -19.57 -4.82
#